data_AF-A0A9R1CC31-F1
#
_entry.id   AF-A0A9R1CC31-F1
#
_cell.length_a   1.000
_cell.length_b   1.000
_cell.length_c   1.000
_cell.angle_alpha   90.00
_cell.angle_beta   90.00
_cell.angle_gamma   90.00
#
_symmetry.space_group_name_H-M   'P 1'
#
loop_
_entity.id
_entity.type
_entity.pdbx_description
1 polymer ?
#
loop_
_entity_poly.entity_id
_entity_poly.type
_entity_poly.pdbx_seq_one_letter_code
_entity_poly.pdbx_strand_id
1 'polypeptide(L)'
;MNNLQVKISNEEFYDIDKPCIVNSQGIVKFIKRYEKGQILTYYISYEEDEKVLDEYNKYLSAKNMPVFNTYNAKNLKNSRGYSYIRDYGSAVYKDAIQKAIYRMCVVGLIDDFTEDYSKRTFRITTICQDESEYYEHLRLYYRKYYSAEKVESMMTEVKALANNEGVIMACLKHLTSFIYKSIADKRARGILDMEQFCNMAISSKKDWKETNEELKDFIYYYFNSKYAREGFVTYDSNLQQDVPFSLKDDTSHDIYSEDKITSFELVRKYMRVVDAEIVNNDSQMDNIKHLQGAVRLIRRAIAEMNPVLNLINVFCILYLGQEANEMLEDELYNDYKAVYEQYMDEGKSALIDEFTQLLIKHAALKDKEYINKIQLAIQLEEHVKAFSNIKNKYTEI
;
A
#
# COMPACT_ATOMS: atom_id res chain seq x y z
N MET A 1 -11.90 22.16 -1.51
CA MET A 1 -12.41 22.47 -0.14
C MET A 1 -12.84 23.91 -0.01
N ASN A 2 -11.99 24.92 -0.25
CA ASN A 2 -12.38 26.33 -0.06
C ASN A 2 -13.47 26.83 -1.02
N ASN A 3 -13.56 26.23 -2.22
CA ASN A 3 -14.49 26.66 -3.27
C ASN A 3 -15.67 25.67 -3.46
N LEU A 4 -15.83 24.71 -2.55
CA LEU A 4 -16.96 23.77 -2.63
C LEU A 4 -18.23 24.53 -2.26
N GLN A 5 -19.26 24.47 -3.09
CA GLN A 5 -20.54 25.10 -2.78
C GLN A 5 -21.22 24.31 -1.67
N VAL A 6 -21.56 25.00 -0.56
CA VAL A 6 -22.18 24.37 0.61
C VAL A 6 -23.27 25.28 1.16
N LYS A 7 -24.23 24.71 1.89
CA LYS A 7 -25.08 25.48 2.80
C LYS A 7 -24.61 25.23 4.22
N ILE A 8 -24.46 26.28 5.03
CA ILE A 8 -24.13 26.16 6.45
C ILE A 8 -25.38 26.43 7.28
N SER A 9 -25.57 25.64 8.34
CA SER A 9 -26.68 25.70 9.28
C SER A 9 -26.16 25.83 10.70
N ASN A 10 -26.84 26.64 11.52
CA ASN A 10 -26.59 26.74 12.96
C ASN A 10 -27.54 25.85 13.79
N GLU A 11 -28.13 24.82 13.18
CA GLU A 11 -29.11 23.95 13.85
C GLU A 11 -28.61 23.22 15.10
N GLU A 12 -27.29 23.05 15.24
CA GLU A 12 -26.67 22.39 16.40
C GLU A 12 -26.22 23.39 17.48
N PHE A 13 -26.64 24.66 17.38
CA PHE A 13 -26.30 25.70 18.37
C PHE A 13 -27.34 25.71 19.48
N TYR A 14 -26.89 26.01 20.71
CA TYR A 14 -27.79 26.22 21.84
C TYR A 14 -28.74 27.40 21.57
N ASP A 15 -29.96 27.29 22.07
CA ASP A 15 -31.01 28.34 22.04
C ASP A 15 -31.45 28.79 20.64
N ILE A 16 -31.40 27.91 19.63
CA ILE A 16 -31.92 28.17 18.28
C ILE A 16 -33.31 27.54 18.08
N ASP A 17 -34.36 28.36 18.12
CA ASP A 17 -35.74 27.94 17.80
C ASP A 17 -35.97 27.66 16.31
N LYS A 18 -35.30 28.42 15.44
CA LYS A 18 -35.38 28.29 13.98
C LYS A 18 -34.00 28.37 13.36
N PRO A 19 -33.48 27.26 12.80
CA PRO A 19 -32.18 27.26 12.16
C PRO A 19 -32.10 28.24 10.99
N CYS A 20 -31.00 28.99 10.93
CA CYS A 20 -30.62 29.81 9.80
C CYS A 20 -29.73 29.00 8.87
N ILE A 21 -30.14 28.86 7.61
CA ILE A 21 -29.39 28.16 6.57
C ILE A 21 -28.98 29.17 5.50
N VAL A 22 -27.68 29.30 5.26
CA VAL A 22 -27.14 30.24 4.26
C VAL A 22 -26.18 29.57 3.30
N ASN A 23 -26.19 30.03 2.05
CA ASN A 23 -25.21 29.58 1.05
C ASN A 23 -23.82 30.09 1.44
N SER A 24 -22.82 29.25 1.26
CA SER A 24 -21.42 29.53 1.56
C SER A 24 -20.49 28.74 0.64
N GLN A 25 -19.19 28.96 0.82
CA GLN A 25 -18.15 28.24 0.10
C GLN A 25 -17.13 27.68 1.08
N GLY A 26 -16.95 26.38 0.98
CA GLY A 26 -16.04 25.58 1.79
C GLY A 26 -16.44 25.40 3.25
N ILE A 27 -15.83 24.40 3.87
CA ILE A 27 -16.16 23.93 5.21
C ILE A 27 -15.10 24.31 6.26
N VAL A 28 -13.89 24.68 5.81
CA VAL A 28 -12.76 25.01 6.70
C VAL A 28 -12.83 26.47 7.20
N LYS A 29 -13.48 27.35 6.43
CA LYS A 29 -13.50 28.81 6.67
C LYS A 29 -14.03 29.21 8.04
N PHE A 30 -14.98 28.45 8.59
CA PHE A 30 -15.67 28.79 9.83
C PHE A 30 -15.10 28.11 11.07
N ILE A 31 -14.31 27.04 10.90
CA ILE A 31 -13.76 26.27 12.03
C ILE A 31 -12.94 27.16 12.97
N LYS A 32 -12.16 28.09 12.42
CA LYS A 32 -11.36 29.05 13.22
C LYS A 32 -12.15 30.27 13.73
N ARG A 33 -13.43 30.40 13.39
CA ARG A 33 -14.25 31.58 13.74
C ARG A 33 -15.14 31.37 14.96
N TYR A 34 -15.38 30.12 15.34
CA TYR A 34 -16.21 29.75 16.48
C TYR A 34 -15.37 29.17 17.60
N GLU A 35 -15.91 29.17 18.81
CA GLU A 35 -15.26 28.60 19.98
C GLU A 35 -15.09 27.09 19.84
N LYS A 36 -14.08 26.56 20.53
CA LYS A 36 -13.82 25.12 20.55
C LYS A 36 -15.01 24.39 21.18
N GLY A 37 -15.38 23.24 20.62
CA GLY A 37 -16.57 22.47 20.98
C GLY A 37 -17.84 22.87 20.23
N GLN A 38 -17.84 24.00 19.51
CA GLN A 38 -18.99 24.39 18.70
C GLN A 38 -19.17 23.43 17.51
N ILE A 39 -20.39 22.94 17.31
CA ILE A 39 -20.76 22.10 16.17
C ILE A 39 -21.23 22.99 15.03
N LEU A 40 -20.69 22.78 13.83
CA LEU A 40 -21.12 23.42 12.59
C LEU A 40 -21.70 22.36 11.65
N THR A 41 -22.87 22.65 11.09
CA THR A 41 -23.54 21.72 10.15
C THR A 41 -23.50 22.26 8.73
N TYR A 42 -23.15 21.40 7.78
CA TYR A 42 -23.13 21.74 6.37
C TYR A 42 -23.97 20.76 5.55
N TYR A 43 -24.56 21.28 4.48
CA TYR A 43 -25.24 20.50 3.45
C TYR A 43 -24.51 20.66 2.12
N ILE A 44 -24.12 19.53 1.54
CA ILE A 44 -23.41 19.44 0.27
C ILE A 44 -24.33 18.71 -0.73
N SER A 45 -24.66 19.36 -1.84
CA SER A 45 -25.34 18.68 -2.94
C SER A 45 -24.36 17.73 -3.62
N TYR A 46 -24.80 16.50 -3.92
CA TYR A 46 -24.03 15.60 -4.79
C TYR A 46 -24.54 15.56 -6.22
N GLU A 47 -25.49 16.44 -6.56
CA GLU A 47 -25.79 16.85 -7.92
C GLU A 47 -25.29 18.27 -8.16
N GLU A 48 -24.62 18.45 -9.29
CA GLU A 48 -23.94 19.69 -9.61
C GLU A 48 -24.17 20.03 -11.08
N ASP A 49 -24.23 21.32 -11.37
CA ASP A 49 -24.39 21.82 -12.73
C ASP A 49 -23.17 21.49 -13.61
N GLU A 50 -23.39 21.08 -14.86
CA GLU A 50 -22.29 20.73 -15.78
C GLU A 50 -21.29 21.89 -15.95
N LYS A 51 -21.71 23.15 -15.88
CA LYS A 51 -20.78 24.30 -15.98
C LYS A 51 -19.82 24.34 -14.80
N VAL A 52 -20.31 24.05 -13.59
CA VAL A 52 -19.46 23.99 -12.38
C VAL A 52 -18.52 22.79 -12.46
N LEU A 53 -19.02 21.64 -12.93
CA LEU A 53 -18.17 20.47 -13.17
C LEU A 53 -17.09 20.75 -14.22
N ASP A 54 -17.41 21.51 -15.27
CA ASP A 54 -16.44 21.90 -16.29
C ASP A 54 -15.39 22.90 -15.77
N GLU A 55 -15.73 23.76 -14.82
CA GLU A 55 -14.75 24.58 -14.11
C GLU A 55 -13.76 23.72 -13.31
N TYR A 56 -14.26 22.69 -12.62
CA TYR A 56 -13.39 21.71 -11.97
C TYR A 56 -12.55 20.93 -12.99
N ASN A 57 -13.12 20.55 -14.13
CA ASN A 57 -12.43 19.83 -15.18
C ASN A 57 -11.23 20.59 -15.73
N LYS A 58 -11.28 21.93 -15.84
CA LYS A 58 -10.12 22.75 -16.25
C LYS A 58 -8.92 22.55 -15.33
N TYR A 59 -9.15 22.47 -14.01
CA TYR A 59 -8.09 22.25 -13.04
C TYR A 59 -7.59 20.81 -13.06
N LEU A 60 -8.49 19.85 -13.19
CA LEU A 60 -8.16 18.42 -13.25
C LEU A 60 -7.35 18.07 -14.49
N SER A 61 -7.75 18.60 -15.66
CA SER A 61 -7.06 18.35 -16.92
C SER A 61 -5.66 18.95 -16.96
N ALA A 62 -5.47 20.13 -16.37
CA ALA A 62 -4.16 20.75 -16.24
C ALA A 62 -3.17 19.91 -15.40
N LYS A 63 -3.68 18.98 -14.59
CA LYS A 63 -2.89 18.08 -13.74
C LYS A 63 -2.95 16.61 -14.20
N ASN A 64 -3.43 16.33 -15.42
CA ASN A 64 -3.55 14.98 -15.94
C ASN A 64 -4.40 14.04 -15.04
N MET A 65 -5.42 14.59 -14.38
CA MET A 65 -6.32 13.83 -13.50
C MET A 65 -7.62 13.42 -14.21
N PRO A 66 -8.32 12.38 -13.75
CA PRO A 66 -9.66 12.04 -14.24
C PRO A 66 -10.60 13.24 -14.14
N VAL A 67 -11.40 13.46 -15.19
CA VAL A 67 -12.37 14.57 -15.28
C VAL A 67 -13.79 14.10 -14.96
N PHE A 68 -14.65 14.98 -14.46
CA PHE A 68 -16.07 14.72 -14.32
C PHE A 68 -16.74 14.56 -15.69
N ASN A 69 -17.65 13.60 -15.79
CA ASN A 69 -18.30 13.23 -17.04
C ASN A 69 -19.35 14.28 -17.46
N THR A 70 -18.92 15.30 -18.21
CA THR A 70 -19.76 16.34 -18.83
C THR A 70 -19.76 16.21 -20.35
N TYR A 71 -20.63 16.97 -21.05
CA TYR A 71 -20.59 17.03 -22.51
C TYR A 71 -19.21 17.51 -23.03
N ASN A 72 -18.63 18.54 -22.40
CA ASN A 72 -17.33 19.08 -22.81
C ASN A 72 -16.19 18.09 -22.53
N ALA A 73 -16.23 17.36 -21.40
CA ALA A 73 -15.23 16.36 -21.07
C ALA A 73 -15.16 15.22 -22.10
N LYS A 74 -16.31 14.81 -22.68
CA LYS A 74 -16.36 13.76 -23.73
C LYS A 74 -15.65 14.18 -25.02
N ASN A 75 -15.59 15.48 -25.28
CA ASN A 75 -14.94 16.05 -26.45
C ASN A 75 -13.49 16.51 -26.18
N LEU A 76 -13.05 16.49 -24.92
CA LEU A 76 -11.72 16.91 -24.50
C LEU A 76 -10.64 16.02 -25.10
N LYS A 77 -9.57 16.65 -25.63
CA LYS A 77 -8.41 15.97 -26.17
C LYS A 77 -7.18 16.19 -25.28
N ASN A 78 -6.31 15.19 -25.23
CA ASN A 78 -4.99 15.35 -24.63
C ASN A 78 -4.04 16.14 -25.56
N SER A 79 -2.82 16.39 -25.11
CA SER A 79 -1.77 17.08 -25.89
C SER A 79 -1.42 16.39 -27.22
N ARG A 80 -1.74 15.10 -27.36
CA ARG A 80 -1.50 14.26 -28.54
C ARG A 80 -2.71 14.21 -29.50
N GLY A 81 -3.81 14.90 -29.18
CA GLY A 81 -5.05 14.87 -29.96
C GLY A 81 -5.96 13.65 -29.72
N TYR A 82 -5.60 12.75 -28.80
CA TYR A 82 -6.43 11.59 -28.43
C TYR A 82 -7.46 11.96 -27.36
N SER A 83 -8.47 11.09 -27.17
CA SER A 83 -9.50 11.29 -26.13
C SER A 83 -8.88 11.38 -24.75
N TYR A 84 -9.15 12.47 -24.03
CA TYR A 84 -8.63 12.67 -22.68
C TYR A 84 -9.18 11.61 -21.70
N ILE A 85 -10.49 11.32 -21.77
CA ILE A 85 -11.14 10.34 -20.89
C ILE A 85 -10.58 8.93 -21.10
N ARG A 86 -10.18 8.58 -22.33
CA ARG A 86 -9.59 7.26 -22.61
C ARG A 86 -8.24 7.09 -21.91
N ASP A 87 -7.46 8.16 -21.83
CA ASP A 87 -6.10 8.12 -21.29
C ASP A 87 -6.07 8.32 -19.77
N TYR A 88 -6.86 9.27 -19.26
CA TYR A 88 -6.82 9.70 -17.86
C TYR A 88 -8.06 9.31 -17.06
N GLY A 89 -9.08 8.75 -17.71
CA GLY A 89 -10.31 8.31 -17.08
C GLY A 89 -11.34 9.41 -16.84
N SER A 90 -12.47 9.01 -16.26
CA SER A 90 -13.53 9.92 -15.80
C SER A 90 -13.95 9.59 -14.37
N ALA A 91 -14.55 10.56 -13.69
CA ALA A 91 -15.04 10.43 -12.33
C ALA A 91 -16.53 10.81 -12.23
N VAL A 92 -17.25 10.14 -11.33
CA VAL A 92 -18.60 10.51 -10.92
C VAL A 92 -18.49 11.52 -9.77
N TYR A 93 -19.23 12.64 -9.85
CA TYR A 93 -19.14 13.72 -8.85
C TYR A 93 -19.50 13.25 -7.44
N LYS A 94 -20.62 12.52 -7.31
CA LYS A 94 -21.05 11.93 -6.03
C LYS A 94 -19.95 11.08 -5.39
N ASP A 95 -19.35 10.16 -6.14
CA ASP A 95 -18.27 9.30 -5.65
C ASP A 95 -17.04 10.11 -5.19
N ALA A 96 -16.73 11.20 -5.90
CA ALA A 96 -15.63 12.09 -5.54
C ALA A 96 -15.92 12.82 -4.21
N ILE A 97 -17.15 13.29 -4.00
CA ILE A 97 -17.59 13.91 -2.75
C ILE A 97 -17.59 12.89 -1.61
N GLN A 98 -18.13 11.69 -1.81
CA GLN A 98 -18.11 10.62 -0.80
C GLN A 98 -16.69 10.26 -0.37
N LYS A 99 -15.76 10.09 -1.33
CA LYS A 99 -14.34 9.85 -1.02
C LYS A 99 -13.70 11.02 -0.28
N ALA A 100 -14.10 12.26 -0.58
CA ALA A 100 -13.62 13.43 0.11
C ALA A 100 -14.13 13.48 1.57
N ILE A 101 -15.44 13.26 1.78
CA ILE A 101 -16.05 13.18 3.13
C ILE A 101 -15.37 12.09 3.95
N TYR A 102 -15.21 10.88 3.41
CA TYR A 102 -14.54 9.79 4.11
C TYR A 102 -13.12 10.17 4.58
N ARG A 103 -12.31 10.79 3.71
CA ARG A 103 -10.95 11.25 4.09
C ARG A 103 -10.98 12.34 5.16
N MET A 104 -12.00 13.21 5.12
CA MET A 104 -12.19 14.23 6.15
C MET A 104 -12.61 13.62 7.49
N CYS A 105 -13.41 12.55 7.48
CA CYS A 105 -13.70 11.78 8.70
C CYS A 105 -12.45 11.12 9.27
N VAL A 106 -11.60 10.54 8.41
CA VAL A 106 -10.35 9.90 8.86
C VAL A 106 -9.42 10.88 9.60
N VAL A 107 -9.32 12.13 9.14
CA VAL A 107 -8.49 13.14 9.80
C VAL A 107 -9.23 13.87 10.93
N GLY A 108 -10.46 13.49 11.27
CA GLY A 108 -11.26 14.13 12.32
C GLY A 108 -11.84 15.51 11.94
N LEU A 109 -11.84 15.89 10.65
CA LEU A 109 -12.47 17.15 10.21
C LEU A 109 -13.98 17.06 10.18
N ILE A 110 -14.53 15.91 9.81
CA ILE A 110 -15.96 15.62 9.80
C ILE A 110 -16.23 14.54 10.83
N ASP A 111 -17.04 14.87 11.83
CA ASP A 111 -17.36 13.96 12.93
C ASP A 111 -18.47 12.98 12.55
N ASP A 112 -19.49 13.45 11.83
CA ASP A 112 -20.59 12.62 11.36
C ASP A 112 -21.08 13.08 9.98
N PHE A 113 -21.65 12.14 9.23
CA PHE A 113 -22.34 12.44 7.97
C PHE A 113 -23.55 11.55 7.74
N THR A 114 -24.56 12.12 7.09
CA THR A 114 -25.77 11.41 6.67
C THR A 114 -26.07 11.71 5.20
N GLU A 115 -26.39 10.69 4.42
CA GLU A 115 -26.85 10.85 3.05
C GLU A 115 -28.38 10.96 2.98
N ASP A 116 -28.89 12.09 2.52
CA ASP A 116 -30.31 12.26 2.19
C ASP A 116 -30.51 11.97 0.70
N TYR A 117 -31.05 10.78 0.41
CA TYR A 117 -31.36 10.33 -0.96
C TYR A 117 -32.47 11.14 -1.62
N SER A 118 -33.42 11.66 -0.84
CA SER A 118 -34.57 12.39 -1.37
C SER A 118 -34.15 13.79 -1.80
N LYS A 119 -33.33 14.46 -0.98
CA LYS A 119 -32.81 15.81 -1.27
C LYS A 119 -31.54 15.79 -2.11
N ARG A 120 -30.93 14.62 -2.27
CA ARG A 120 -29.65 14.42 -2.96
C ARG A 120 -28.49 15.21 -2.36
N THR A 121 -28.44 15.20 -1.03
CA THR A 121 -27.45 15.96 -0.25
C THR A 121 -26.77 15.11 0.80
N PHE A 122 -25.51 15.40 1.09
CA PHE A 122 -24.85 15.00 2.33
C PHE A 122 -25.05 16.07 3.39
N ARG A 123 -25.57 15.67 4.55
CA ARG A 123 -25.47 16.45 5.78
C ARG A 123 -24.18 16.03 6.48
N ILE A 124 -23.32 16.99 6.81
CA ILE A 124 -22.07 16.73 7.53
C ILE A 124 -22.01 17.63 8.76
N THR A 125 -21.40 17.14 9.83
CA THR A 125 -21.13 17.92 11.04
C THR A 125 -19.62 17.98 11.29
N THR A 126 -19.17 19.09 11.84
CA THR A 126 -17.78 19.28 12.28
C THR A 126 -17.78 19.95 13.64
N ILE A 127 -16.90 19.49 14.52
CA ILE A 127 -16.63 20.10 15.81
C ILE A 127 -15.42 21.03 15.66
N CYS A 128 -15.60 22.29 16.05
CA CYS A 128 -14.48 23.23 16.15
C CYS A 128 -13.51 22.72 17.23
N GLN A 129 -12.31 22.30 16.83
CA GLN A 129 -11.34 21.68 17.74
C GLN A 129 -9.92 22.20 17.51
N ASP A 130 -9.01 21.81 18.40
CA ASP A 130 -7.61 22.17 18.25
C ASP A 130 -6.97 21.48 17.05
N GLU A 131 -5.94 22.12 16.47
CA GLU A 131 -5.22 21.52 15.35
C GLU A 131 -4.47 20.23 15.77
N SER A 132 -4.16 20.06 17.06
CA SER A 132 -3.59 18.83 17.62
C SER A 132 -4.45 17.59 17.34
N GLU A 133 -5.77 17.74 17.35
CA GLU A 133 -6.70 16.62 17.15
C GLU A 133 -6.57 16.02 15.75
N TYR A 134 -6.42 16.86 14.71
CA TYR A 134 -6.26 16.37 13.34
C TYR A 134 -4.98 15.55 13.16
N TYR A 135 -3.90 15.95 13.85
CA TYR A 135 -2.67 15.17 13.85
C TYR A 135 -2.86 13.82 14.55
N GLU A 136 -3.55 13.79 15.69
CA GLU A 136 -3.76 12.56 16.44
C GLU A 136 -4.70 11.59 15.68
N HIS A 137 -5.77 12.08 15.06
CA HIS A 137 -6.62 11.27 14.20
C HIS A 137 -5.85 10.63 13.05
N LEU A 138 -5.01 11.41 12.35
CA LEU A 138 -4.17 10.88 11.27
C LEU A 138 -3.13 9.88 11.80
N ARG A 139 -2.51 10.16 12.94
CA ARG A 139 -1.54 9.28 13.60
C ARG A 139 -2.18 7.93 13.97
N LEU A 140 -3.34 7.95 14.63
CA LEU A 140 -4.12 6.75 14.97
C LEU A 140 -4.53 5.97 13.73
N TYR A 141 -4.88 6.65 12.63
CA TYR A 141 -5.16 5.99 11.37
C TYR A 141 -3.92 5.26 10.82
N TYR A 142 -2.74 5.90 10.83
CA TYR A 142 -1.51 5.25 10.37
C TYR A 142 -1.02 4.13 11.28
N ARG A 143 -1.29 4.19 12.58
CA ARG A 143 -0.94 3.11 13.53
C ARG A 143 -1.63 1.77 13.23
N LYS A 144 -2.70 1.78 12.42
CA LYS A 144 -3.34 0.55 11.91
C LYS A 144 -2.52 -0.17 10.83
N TYR A 145 -1.52 0.50 10.26
CA TYR A 145 -0.72 -0.02 9.15
C TYR A 145 0.77 -0.05 9.47
N TYR A 146 1.22 0.80 10.39
CA TYR A 146 2.63 1.07 10.63
C TYR A 146 2.99 1.11 12.10
N SER A 147 4.26 0.86 12.37
CA SER A 147 4.86 0.93 13.70
C SER A 147 4.82 2.34 14.29
N ALA A 148 5.06 2.45 15.59
CA ALA A 148 5.04 3.76 16.25
C ALA A 148 6.15 4.66 15.68
N GLU A 149 7.36 4.13 15.52
CA GLU A 149 8.52 4.85 15.02
C GLU A 149 8.30 5.37 13.59
N LYS A 150 7.79 4.51 12.70
CA LYS A 150 7.46 4.89 11.33
C LYS A 150 6.37 5.95 11.28
N VAL A 151 5.32 5.80 12.10
CA VAL A 151 4.27 6.80 12.20
C VAL A 151 4.83 8.15 12.68
N GLU A 152 5.72 8.19 13.68
CA GLU A 152 6.33 9.44 14.12
C GLU A 152 7.17 10.11 13.01
N SER A 153 7.90 9.32 12.22
CA SER A 153 8.61 9.82 11.03
C SER A 153 7.64 10.44 10.02
N MET A 154 6.55 9.74 9.66
CA MET A 154 5.51 10.27 8.78
C MET A 154 4.85 11.53 9.36
N MET A 155 4.56 11.57 10.66
CA MET A 155 3.97 12.73 11.31
C MET A 155 4.93 13.93 11.33
N THR A 156 6.24 13.70 11.32
CA THR A 156 7.24 14.77 11.16
C THR A 156 7.15 15.41 9.77
N GLU A 157 6.98 14.60 8.72
CA GLU A 157 6.74 15.09 7.36
C GLU A 157 5.42 15.89 7.27
N VAL A 158 4.35 15.40 7.90
CA VAL A 158 3.06 16.12 7.96
C VAL A 158 3.21 17.47 8.64
N LYS A 159 3.91 17.53 9.79
CA LYS A 159 4.16 18.78 10.52
C LYS A 159 5.00 19.77 9.68
N ALA A 160 5.99 19.27 8.94
CA ALA A 160 6.78 20.10 8.04
C ALA A 160 5.91 20.70 6.90
N LEU A 161 5.01 19.91 6.32
CA LEU A 161 4.05 20.38 5.30
C LEU A 161 3.07 21.41 5.87
N ALA A 162 2.64 21.24 7.13
CA ALA A 162 1.67 22.10 7.79
C ALA A 162 2.15 23.55 7.94
N ASN A 163 3.46 23.77 8.06
CA ASN A 163 4.05 25.11 8.14
C ASN A 163 3.71 25.99 6.93
N ASN A 164 3.49 25.38 5.75
CA ASN A 164 3.22 26.09 4.51
C ASN A 164 1.73 26.08 4.13
N GLU A 165 1.03 24.95 4.35
CA GLU A 165 -0.32 24.73 3.82
C GLU A 165 -1.42 24.75 4.89
N GLY A 166 -1.05 24.78 6.18
CA GLY A 166 -1.96 24.61 7.32
C GLY A 166 -2.23 23.14 7.66
N VAL A 167 -2.57 22.88 8.92
CA VAL A 167 -2.63 21.53 9.50
C VAL A 167 -3.62 20.61 8.78
N ILE A 168 -4.86 21.05 8.60
CA ILE A 168 -5.92 20.26 7.95
C ILE A 168 -5.50 19.87 6.52
N MET A 169 -4.92 20.82 5.77
CA MET A 169 -4.52 20.57 4.38
C MET A 169 -3.33 19.62 4.30
N ALA A 170 -2.33 19.78 5.18
CA ALA A 170 -1.20 18.87 5.27
C ALA A 170 -1.65 17.44 5.59
N CYS A 171 -2.55 17.27 6.57
CA CYS A 171 -3.10 15.96 6.94
C CYS A 171 -3.83 15.31 5.75
N LEU A 172 -4.72 16.06 5.08
CA LEU A 172 -5.47 15.55 3.94
C LEU A 172 -4.59 15.22 2.74
N LYS A 173 -3.58 16.04 2.45
CA LYS A 173 -2.63 15.82 1.35
C LYS A 173 -1.81 14.55 1.60
N HIS A 174 -1.28 14.39 2.81
CA HIS A 174 -0.49 13.23 3.19
C HIS A 174 -1.34 11.95 3.19
N LEU A 175 -2.54 11.99 3.77
CA LEU A 175 -3.50 10.87 3.72
C LEU A 175 -3.88 10.50 2.29
N THR A 176 -4.17 11.49 1.45
CA THR A 176 -4.56 11.26 0.05
C THR A 176 -3.41 10.63 -0.73
N SER A 177 -2.19 11.14 -0.57
CA SER A 177 -0.98 10.56 -1.18
C SER A 177 -0.79 9.11 -0.74
N PHE A 178 -0.90 8.84 0.56
CA PHE A 178 -0.81 7.50 1.13
C PHE A 178 -1.84 6.53 0.54
N ILE A 179 -3.12 6.94 0.47
CA ILE A 179 -4.19 6.10 -0.08
C ILE A 179 -3.94 5.80 -1.56
N TYR A 180 -3.55 6.79 -2.36
CA TYR A 180 -3.28 6.55 -3.78
C TYR A 180 -2.06 5.67 -4.00
N LYS A 181 -0.96 5.92 -3.28
CA LYS A 181 0.25 5.10 -3.36
C LYS A 181 -0.06 3.65 -2.97
N SER A 182 -0.68 3.44 -1.81
CA SER A 182 -1.05 2.09 -1.36
C SER A 182 -2.00 1.37 -2.31
N ILE A 183 -3.02 2.04 -2.89
CA ILE A 183 -3.89 1.41 -3.90
C ILE A 183 -3.11 1.06 -5.17
N ALA A 184 -2.25 1.97 -5.64
CA ALA A 184 -1.43 1.75 -6.83
C ALA A 184 -0.49 0.55 -6.63
N ASP A 185 0.23 0.51 -5.52
CA ASP A 185 1.17 -0.56 -5.19
C ASP A 185 0.44 -1.91 -5.09
N LYS A 186 -0.72 -1.97 -4.41
CA LYS A 186 -1.55 -3.18 -4.32
C LYS A 186 -2.03 -3.67 -5.68
N ARG A 187 -2.44 -2.75 -6.57
CA ARG A 187 -2.86 -3.08 -7.94
C ARG A 187 -1.69 -3.54 -8.80
N ALA A 188 -0.55 -2.87 -8.72
CA ALA A 188 0.65 -3.24 -9.44
C ALA A 188 1.08 -4.66 -9.05
N ARG A 189 1.11 -4.98 -7.75
CA ARG A 189 1.39 -6.34 -7.26
C ARG A 189 0.39 -7.37 -7.78
N GLY A 190 -0.90 -7.09 -7.73
CA GLY A 190 -1.92 -7.99 -8.26
C GLY A 190 -1.80 -8.24 -9.78
N ILE A 191 -1.42 -7.20 -10.54
CA ILE A 191 -1.16 -7.32 -11.99
C ILE A 191 0.09 -8.17 -12.24
N LEU A 192 1.17 -7.95 -11.48
CA LEU A 192 2.40 -8.75 -11.58
C LEU A 192 2.15 -10.23 -11.27
N ASP A 193 1.37 -10.54 -10.22
CA ASP A 193 0.97 -11.92 -9.90
C ASP A 193 0.22 -12.57 -11.07
N MET A 194 -0.72 -11.84 -11.68
CA MET A 194 -1.49 -12.32 -12.85
C MET A 194 -0.61 -12.48 -14.09
N GLU A 195 0.33 -11.56 -14.32
CA GLU A 195 1.27 -11.63 -15.44
C GLU A 195 2.21 -12.83 -15.30
N GLN A 196 2.73 -13.09 -14.10
CA GLN A 196 3.54 -14.28 -13.84
C GLN A 196 2.76 -15.58 -14.04
N PHE A 197 1.50 -15.64 -13.60
CA PHE A 197 0.62 -16.77 -13.87
C PHE A 197 0.45 -17.02 -15.38
N CYS A 198 0.19 -15.96 -16.16
CA CYS A 198 0.09 -16.07 -17.62
C CYS A 198 1.41 -16.47 -18.27
N ASN A 199 2.54 -15.92 -17.82
CA ASN A 199 3.85 -16.25 -18.36
C ASN A 199 4.23 -17.70 -18.07
N MET A 200 3.89 -18.24 -16.90
CA MET A 200 4.03 -19.67 -16.61
C MET A 200 3.30 -20.54 -17.63
N ALA A 201 2.09 -20.14 -18.05
CA ALA A 201 1.33 -20.86 -19.06
C ALA A 201 1.97 -20.82 -20.45
N ILE A 202 2.56 -19.68 -20.84
CA ILE A 202 3.07 -19.45 -22.21
C ILE A 202 4.52 -19.91 -22.37
N SER A 203 5.35 -19.83 -21.32
CA SER A 203 6.76 -20.22 -21.37
C SER A 203 7.00 -21.72 -21.09
N SER A 204 5.98 -22.43 -20.61
CA SER A 204 6.08 -23.85 -20.30
C SER A 204 6.47 -24.67 -21.54
N LYS A 205 7.50 -25.50 -21.39
CA LYS A 205 7.94 -26.46 -22.43
C LYS A 205 7.27 -27.83 -22.28
N LYS A 206 6.39 -27.98 -21.28
CA LYS A 206 5.71 -29.22 -20.92
C LYS A 206 4.47 -29.44 -21.80
N ASP A 207 3.88 -30.63 -21.73
CA ASP A 207 2.59 -30.89 -22.37
C ASP A 207 1.49 -30.03 -21.73
N TRP A 208 0.50 -29.61 -22.52
CA TRP A 208 -0.56 -28.73 -22.06
C TRP A 208 -1.33 -29.27 -20.85
N LYS A 209 -1.41 -30.59 -20.65
CA LYS A 209 -2.03 -31.19 -19.47
C LYS A 209 -1.20 -30.94 -18.22
N GLU A 210 0.10 -31.12 -18.30
CA GLU A 210 1.02 -30.89 -17.18
C GLU A 210 1.04 -29.40 -16.82
N THR A 211 1.17 -28.52 -17.81
CA THR A 211 1.07 -27.07 -17.61
C THR A 211 -0.26 -26.69 -16.96
N ASN A 212 -1.37 -27.30 -17.38
CA ASN A 212 -2.68 -27.02 -16.79
C ASN A 212 -2.79 -27.47 -15.32
N GLU A 213 -2.20 -28.60 -14.94
CA GLU A 213 -2.14 -29.00 -13.52
C GLU A 213 -1.24 -28.05 -12.71
N GLU A 214 -0.10 -27.61 -13.25
CA GLU A 214 0.77 -26.61 -12.59
C GLU A 214 0.05 -25.27 -12.37
N LEU A 215 -0.77 -24.83 -13.32
CA LEU A 215 -1.58 -23.62 -13.17
C LEU A 215 -2.68 -23.78 -12.12
N LYS A 216 -3.33 -24.96 -12.04
CA LYS A 216 -4.30 -25.25 -10.98
C LYS A 216 -3.63 -25.26 -9.61
N ASP A 217 -2.46 -25.88 -9.51
CA ASP A 217 -1.64 -25.86 -8.31
C ASP A 217 -1.32 -24.42 -7.89
N PHE A 218 -0.83 -23.59 -8.81
CA PHE A 218 -0.54 -22.19 -8.53
C PHE A 218 -1.75 -21.47 -7.93
N ILE A 219 -2.92 -21.58 -8.56
CA ILE A 219 -4.17 -20.99 -8.04
C ILE A 219 -4.51 -21.57 -6.66
N TYR A 220 -4.41 -22.89 -6.50
CA TYR A 220 -4.73 -23.58 -5.26
C TYR A 220 -3.86 -23.10 -4.10
N TYR A 221 -2.53 -23.12 -4.25
CA TYR A 221 -1.60 -22.71 -3.19
C TYR A 221 -1.66 -21.20 -2.93
N TYR A 222 -1.91 -20.39 -3.96
CA TYR A 222 -2.09 -18.94 -3.82
C TYR A 222 -3.30 -18.62 -2.92
N PHE A 223 -4.47 -19.22 -3.15
CA PHE A 223 -5.68 -18.90 -2.37
C PHE A 223 -5.84 -19.72 -1.09
N ASN A 224 -5.30 -20.93 -1.03
CA ASN A 224 -5.49 -21.85 0.10
C ASN A 224 -4.24 -22.04 0.95
N SER A 225 -3.26 -21.12 0.86
CA SER A 225 -2.03 -21.17 1.63
C SER A 225 -2.29 -21.39 3.12
N LYS A 226 -1.74 -22.48 3.68
CA LYS A 226 -1.88 -22.80 5.10
C LYS A 226 -1.15 -21.80 6.01
N TYR A 227 0.01 -21.31 5.58
CA TYR A 227 0.79 -20.30 6.35
C TYR A 227 0.15 -18.91 6.32
N ALA A 228 -0.85 -18.66 5.47
CA ALA A 228 -1.63 -17.42 5.47
C ALA A 228 -2.87 -17.48 6.39
N ARG A 229 -3.16 -18.63 7.02
CA ARG A 229 -4.32 -18.81 7.89
C ARG A 229 -4.00 -18.32 9.30
N GLU A 230 -4.91 -17.57 9.90
CA GLU A 230 -4.81 -17.14 11.30
C GLU A 230 -4.83 -18.38 12.22
N GLY A 231 -3.98 -18.37 13.24
CA GLY A 231 -3.85 -19.45 14.22
C GLY A 231 -3.28 -20.75 13.66
N PHE A 232 -2.70 -20.76 12.46
CA PHE A 232 -2.12 -21.97 11.89
C PHE A 232 -0.97 -22.50 12.77
N VAL A 233 -1.03 -23.81 13.06
CA VAL A 233 -0.01 -24.55 13.78
C VAL A 233 0.50 -25.70 12.93
N THR A 234 1.75 -26.10 13.16
CA THR A 234 2.36 -27.30 12.58
C THR A 234 2.99 -28.12 13.70
N TYR A 235 2.97 -29.44 13.56
CA TYR A 235 3.69 -30.30 14.50
C TYR A 235 5.19 -30.18 14.24
N ASP A 236 5.99 -29.99 15.29
CA ASP A 236 7.45 -30.05 15.23
C ASP A 236 7.90 -31.37 15.87
N SER A 237 8.38 -32.30 15.07
CA SER A 237 8.69 -33.66 15.56
C SER A 237 9.90 -33.70 16.50
N ASN A 238 10.76 -32.69 16.48
CA ASN A 238 11.88 -32.55 17.41
C ASN A 238 11.39 -32.04 18.77
N LEU A 239 10.45 -31.09 18.78
CA LEU A 239 9.85 -30.57 20.02
C LEU A 239 8.69 -31.42 20.55
N GLN A 240 8.18 -32.34 19.73
CA GLN A 240 7.05 -33.23 20.02
C GLN A 240 5.77 -32.46 20.44
N GLN A 241 5.52 -31.31 19.80
CA GLN A 241 4.35 -30.48 20.07
C GLN A 241 3.94 -29.67 18.83
N ASP A 242 2.70 -29.19 18.84
CA ASP A 242 2.25 -28.21 17.86
C ASP A 242 2.86 -26.84 18.17
N VAL A 243 3.40 -26.20 17.13
CA VAL A 243 4.01 -24.87 17.22
C VAL A 243 3.33 -23.89 16.25
N PRO A 244 3.12 -22.62 16.66
CA PRO A 244 2.53 -21.61 15.78
C PRO A 244 3.39 -21.39 14.53
N PHE A 245 2.75 -21.40 13.36
CA PHE A 245 3.39 -21.25 12.04
C PHE A 245 2.56 -20.38 11.07
N SER A 246 1.72 -19.49 11.58
CA SER A 246 1.02 -18.53 10.75
C SER A 246 1.93 -17.35 10.39
N LEU A 247 2.34 -17.26 9.12
CA LEU A 247 3.14 -16.13 8.62
C LEU A 247 2.31 -14.84 8.71
N LYS A 248 0.99 -14.95 8.54
CA LYS A 248 0.07 -13.83 8.69
C LYS A 248 0.09 -13.28 10.11
N ASP A 249 0.04 -14.14 11.13
CA ASP A 249 0.05 -13.69 12.53
C ASP A 249 1.43 -13.13 12.90
N ASP A 250 2.51 -13.85 12.54
CA ASP A 250 3.88 -13.48 12.86
C ASP A 250 4.34 -12.16 12.21
N THR A 251 3.68 -11.75 11.12
CA THR A 251 3.96 -10.49 10.41
C THR A 251 2.85 -9.45 10.56
N SER A 252 1.95 -9.64 11.54
CA SER A 252 0.85 -8.71 11.79
C SER A 252 1.31 -7.45 12.52
N HIS A 253 1.09 -6.29 11.89
CA HIS A 253 1.30 -4.97 12.48
C HIS A 253 0.34 -4.67 13.66
N ASP A 254 -0.79 -5.38 13.76
CA ASP A 254 -1.77 -5.21 14.83
C ASP A 254 -1.31 -5.89 16.13
N ILE A 255 -0.49 -6.94 16.02
CA ILE A 255 -0.07 -7.78 17.15
C ILE A 255 1.34 -7.41 17.60
N TYR A 256 2.23 -7.11 16.65
CA TYR A 256 3.66 -7.00 16.89
C TYR A 256 4.25 -5.65 16.43
N SER A 257 5.36 -5.26 17.05
CA SER A 257 6.15 -4.09 16.66
C SER A 257 6.99 -4.37 15.39
N GLU A 258 7.52 -3.31 14.77
CA GLU A 258 8.29 -3.42 13.52
C GLU A 258 9.51 -4.34 13.65
N ASP A 259 10.26 -4.20 14.75
CA ASP A 259 11.44 -5.00 15.05
C ASP A 259 11.11 -6.50 15.15
N LYS A 260 9.88 -6.83 15.55
CA LYS A 260 9.40 -8.21 15.64
C LYS A 260 9.02 -8.77 14.28
N ILE A 261 8.20 -8.05 13.51
CA ILE A 261 7.72 -8.51 12.19
C ILE A 261 8.80 -8.45 11.10
N THR A 262 9.89 -7.72 11.34
CA THR A 262 11.08 -7.66 10.47
C THR A 262 12.27 -8.44 11.03
N SER A 263 12.07 -9.19 12.12
CA SER A 263 13.12 -9.97 12.75
C SER A 263 13.60 -11.10 11.83
N PHE A 264 14.91 -11.22 11.67
CA PHE A 264 15.52 -12.30 10.91
C PHE A 264 15.22 -13.69 11.50
N GLU A 265 14.80 -13.78 12.77
CA GLU A 265 14.29 -15.03 13.35
C GLU A 265 13.09 -15.61 12.57
N LEU A 266 12.27 -14.76 11.96
CA LEU A 266 11.17 -15.21 11.12
C LEU A 266 11.69 -15.86 9.84
N VAL A 267 12.77 -15.33 9.23
CA VAL A 267 13.42 -15.98 8.08
C VAL A 267 13.92 -17.36 8.48
N ARG A 268 14.66 -17.46 9.61
CA ARG A 268 15.10 -18.75 10.16
C ARG A 268 13.93 -19.70 10.35
N LYS A 269 12.85 -19.25 10.98
CA LYS A 269 11.64 -20.04 11.26
C LYS A 269 11.00 -20.58 9.97
N TYR A 270 10.72 -19.71 9.00
CA TYR A 270 9.98 -20.08 7.79
C TYR A 270 10.82 -20.83 6.75
N MET A 271 12.15 -20.76 6.80
CA MET A 271 12.97 -21.65 5.97
C MET A 271 12.90 -23.11 6.44
N ARG A 272 12.55 -23.37 7.71
CA ARG A 272 12.37 -24.73 8.25
C ARG A 272 11.18 -25.48 7.66
N VAL A 273 10.34 -24.88 6.82
CA VAL A 273 9.19 -25.60 6.24
C VAL A 273 9.58 -26.79 5.36
N VAL A 274 10.86 -26.86 4.97
CA VAL A 274 11.44 -28.01 4.25
C VAL A 274 12.25 -28.94 5.16
N ASP A 275 12.42 -28.60 6.44
CA ASP A 275 13.10 -29.45 7.39
C ASP A 275 12.25 -30.70 7.68
N ALA A 276 12.88 -31.86 7.81
CA ALA A 276 12.20 -33.13 8.05
C ALA A 276 11.31 -33.09 9.31
N GLU A 277 11.68 -32.25 10.28
CA GLU A 277 10.96 -32.03 11.53
C GLU A 277 9.62 -31.30 11.36
N ILE A 278 9.46 -30.52 10.28
CA ILE A 278 8.29 -29.64 10.03
C ILE A 278 7.46 -30.14 8.84
N VAL A 279 8.07 -30.87 7.90
CA VAL A 279 7.41 -31.36 6.69
C VAL A 279 6.14 -32.18 7.00
N ASN A 280 6.16 -32.93 8.10
CA ASN A 280 5.04 -33.74 8.57
C ASN A 280 4.51 -34.67 7.46
N ASN A 281 3.21 -34.62 7.14
CA ASN A 281 2.57 -35.47 6.14
C ASN A 281 2.62 -34.88 4.72
N ASP A 282 3.06 -33.63 4.57
CA ASP A 282 3.16 -32.96 3.27
C ASP A 282 4.50 -33.27 2.61
N SER A 283 4.66 -32.91 1.33
CA SER A 283 5.99 -32.88 0.71
C SER A 283 6.69 -31.55 0.99
N GLN A 284 8.03 -31.55 0.95
CA GLN A 284 8.82 -30.30 0.98
C GLN A 284 8.35 -29.30 -0.09
N MET A 285 8.00 -29.82 -1.28
CA MET A 285 7.51 -29.04 -2.40
C MET A 285 6.17 -28.36 -2.09
N ASP A 286 5.22 -29.09 -1.49
CA ASP A 286 3.91 -28.53 -1.11
C ASP A 286 4.04 -27.45 -0.04
N ASN A 287 4.92 -27.65 0.93
CA ASN A 287 5.22 -26.65 1.95
C ASN A 287 5.80 -25.37 1.33
N ILE A 288 6.73 -25.49 0.39
CA ILE A 288 7.28 -24.31 -0.27
C ILE A 288 6.23 -23.60 -1.13
N LYS A 289 5.40 -24.33 -1.88
CA LYS A 289 4.30 -23.73 -2.65
C LYS A 289 3.30 -22.99 -1.73
N HIS A 290 2.95 -23.59 -0.59
CA HIS A 290 2.13 -22.91 0.42
C HIS A 290 2.83 -21.66 0.97
N LEU A 291 4.11 -21.73 1.29
CA LEU A 291 4.86 -20.59 1.83
C LEU A 291 4.92 -19.45 0.81
N GLN A 292 5.23 -19.75 -0.45
CA GLN A 292 5.22 -18.78 -1.53
C GLN A 292 3.83 -18.14 -1.72
N GLY A 293 2.76 -18.94 -1.66
CA GLY A 293 1.38 -18.44 -1.70
C GLY A 293 1.08 -17.47 -0.55
N ALA A 294 1.52 -17.78 0.67
CA ALA A 294 1.34 -16.89 1.82
C ALA A 294 2.10 -15.58 1.64
N VAL A 295 3.37 -15.66 1.24
CA VAL A 295 4.21 -14.49 1.02
C VAL A 295 3.59 -13.57 -0.03
N ARG A 296 3.15 -14.10 -1.17
CA ARG A 296 2.47 -13.30 -2.22
C ARG A 296 1.20 -12.63 -1.70
N LEU A 297 0.34 -13.38 -1.00
CA LEU A 297 -0.90 -12.83 -0.43
C LEU A 297 -0.64 -11.70 0.56
N ILE A 298 0.33 -11.88 1.48
CA ILE A 298 0.64 -10.92 2.53
C ILE A 298 1.33 -9.68 1.92
N ARG A 299 2.30 -9.87 1.01
CA ARG A 299 2.97 -8.77 0.29
C ARG A 299 2.00 -7.94 -0.55
N ARG A 300 0.90 -8.53 -1.02
CA ARG A 300 -0.18 -7.77 -1.68
C ARG A 300 -1.03 -6.95 -0.71
N ALA A 301 -1.08 -7.33 0.57
CA ALA A 301 -1.86 -6.60 1.58
C ALA A 301 -1.08 -5.40 2.17
N ILE A 302 0.25 -5.50 2.19
CA ILE A 302 1.17 -4.52 2.79
C ILE A 302 1.76 -3.62 1.69
N ALA A 303 1.78 -2.30 1.91
CA ALA A 303 2.30 -1.35 0.92
C ALA A 303 3.83 -1.16 1.03
N GLU A 304 4.40 -1.38 2.20
CA GLU A 304 5.84 -1.21 2.44
C GLU A 304 6.60 -2.52 2.30
N MET A 305 7.88 -2.38 1.98
CA MET A 305 8.81 -3.51 1.89
C MET A 305 9.03 -4.08 3.29
N ASN A 306 8.85 -5.40 3.42
CA ASN A 306 9.23 -6.14 4.62
C ASN A 306 10.40 -7.06 4.26
N PRO A 307 11.59 -6.91 4.89
CA PRO A 307 12.77 -7.67 4.52
C PRO A 307 12.61 -9.18 4.76
N VAL A 308 11.86 -9.58 5.79
CA VAL A 308 11.54 -10.99 6.05
C VAL A 308 10.74 -11.58 4.89
N LEU A 309 9.67 -10.90 4.46
CA LEU A 309 8.83 -11.39 3.36
C LEU A 309 9.60 -11.45 2.04
N ASN A 310 10.47 -10.48 1.77
CA ASN A 310 11.32 -10.49 0.58
C ASN A 310 12.34 -11.65 0.61
N LEU A 311 13.03 -11.87 1.74
CA LEU A 311 13.99 -12.97 1.87
C LEU A 311 13.30 -14.34 1.78
N ILE A 312 12.12 -14.51 2.39
CA ILE A 312 11.34 -15.73 2.25
C ILE A 312 10.90 -15.94 0.80
N ASN A 313 10.53 -14.87 0.08
CA ASN A 313 10.19 -14.97 -1.34
C ASN A 313 11.39 -15.44 -2.17
N VAL A 314 12.57 -14.85 -1.95
CA VAL A 314 13.83 -15.25 -2.60
C VAL A 314 14.12 -16.72 -2.33
N PHE A 315 13.99 -17.18 -1.09
CA PHE A 315 14.12 -18.58 -0.74
C PHE A 315 13.15 -19.48 -1.53
N CYS A 316 11.86 -19.11 -1.58
CA CYS A 316 10.85 -19.87 -2.31
C CYS A 316 11.16 -19.95 -3.83
N ILE A 317 11.53 -18.83 -4.45
CA ILE A 317 11.87 -18.78 -5.88
C ILE A 317 13.08 -19.67 -6.18
N LEU A 318 14.13 -19.61 -5.35
CA LEU A 318 15.33 -20.43 -5.52
C LEU A 318 15.03 -21.92 -5.33
N TYR A 319 14.24 -22.27 -4.31
CA TYR A 319 13.92 -23.67 -4.00
C TYR A 319 13.02 -24.30 -5.07
N LEU A 320 12.01 -23.58 -5.57
CA LEU A 320 11.13 -24.06 -6.65
C LEU A 320 11.85 -24.11 -8.01
N GLY A 321 12.87 -23.27 -8.19
CA GLY A 321 13.56 -23.09 -9.46
C GLY A 321 12.82 -22.14 -10.40
N GLN A 322 13.57 -21.53 -11.33
CA GLN A 322 13.07 -20.45 -12.18
C GLN A 322 12.60 -20.91 -13.57
N GLU A 323 12.88 -22.15 -14.01
CA GLU A 323 12.56 -22.69 -15.35
C GLU A 323 12.78 -21.71 -16.55
N ALA A 324 13.76 -20.80 -16.46
CA ALA A 324 14.03 -19.70 -17.41
C ALA A 324 12.95 -18.59 -17.49
N ASN A 325 12.21 -18.38 -16.40
CA ASN A 325 11.26 -17.29 -16.24
C ASN A 325 11.96 -15.99 -15.81
N GLU A 326 12.22 -15.11 -16.79
CA GLU A 326 12.88 -13.81 -16.58
C GLU A 326 12.17 -12.95 -15.51
N MET A 327 10.83 -13.02 -15.40
CA MET A 327 10.12 -12.26 -14.37
C MET A 327 10.39 -12.75 -12.96
N LEU A 328 10.59 -14.06 -12.77
CA LEU A 328 10.96 -14.62 -11.46
C LEU A 328 12.41 -14.25 -11.11
N GLU A 329 13.28 -14.17 -12.11
CA GLU A 329 14.65 -13.70 -11.94
C GLU A 329 14.69 -12.22 -11.54
N ASP A 330 13.91 -11.37 -12.22
CA ASP A 330 13.75 -9.96 -11.88
C ASP A 330 13.13 -9.77 -10.48
N GLU A 331 12.09 -10.53 -10.14
CA GLU A 331 11.48 -10.46 -8.81
C GLU A 331 12.49 -10.85 -7.72
N LEU A 332 13.22 -11.95 -7.93
CA LEU A 332 14.27 -12.38 -7.00
C LEU A 332 15.35 -11.31 -6.84
N TYR A 333 15.84 -10.76 -7.95
CA TYR A 333 16.90 -9.75 -7.93
C TYR A 333 16.44 -8.50 -7.17
N ASN A 334 15.25 -7.98 -7.49
CA ASN A 334 14.71 -6.79 -6.85
C ASN A 334 14.41 -7.01 -5.35
N ASP A 335 13.86 -8.18 -4.99
CA ASP A 335 13.55 -8.51 -3.60
C ASP A 335 14.83 -8.64 -2.76
N TYR A 336 15.83 -9.34 -3.30
CA TYR A 336 17.12 -9.49 -2.64
C TYR A 336 17.86 -8.15 -2.53
N LYS A 337 17.90 -7.38 -3.62
CA LYS A 337 18.55 -6.06 -3.66
C LYS A 337 17.97 -5.10 -2.62
N ALA A 338 16.65 -5.01 -2.53
CA ALA A 338 16.00 -4.13 -1.56
C ALA A 338 16.41 -4.45 -0.11
N VAL A 339 16.56 -5.73 0.23
CA VAL A 339 17.02 -6.16 1.55
C VAL A 339 18.52 -5.96 1.72
N TYR A 340 19.31 -6.23 0.69
CA TYR A 340 20.75 -6.03 0.70
C TYR A 340 21.10 -4.56 0.96
N GLU A 341 20.52 -3.63 0.21
CA GLU A 341 20.71 -2.18 0.40
C GLU A 341 20.34 -1.78 1.84
N GLN A 342 19.15 -2.18 2.32
CA GLN A 342 18.71 -1.88 3.69
C GLN A 342 19.66 -2.43 4.76
N TYR A 343 20.06 -3.69 4.66
CA TYR A 343 20.90 -4.32 5.67
C TYR A 343 22.34 -3.77 5.65
N MET A 344 22.85 -3.35 4.49
CA MET A 344 24.16 -2.69 4.42
C MET A 344 24.12 -1.31 5.08
N ASP A 345 23.08 -0.52 4.83
CA ASP A 345 22.88 0.79 5.46
C ASP A 345 22.73 0.68 6.99
N GLU A 346 22.07 -0.38 7.48
CA GLU A 346 21.90 -0.67 8.91
C GLU A 346 23.12 -1.37 9.55
N GLY A 347 24.17 -1.69 8.79
CA GLY A 347 25.36 -2.40 9.29
C GLY A 347 25.11 -3.87 9.63
N LYS A 348 24.06 -4.49 9.08
CA LYS A 348 23.62 -5.87 9.31
C LYS A 348 24.13 -6.87 8.26
N SER A 349 25.31 -6.63 7.69
CA SER A 349 25.90 -7.48 6.64
C SER A 349 26.01 -8.96 7.03
N ALA A 350 26.25 -9.27 8.32
CA ALA A 350 26.31 -10.63 8.83
C ALA A 350 25.02 -11.44 8.59
N LEU A 351 23.85 -10.78 8.55
CA LEU A 351 22.58 -11.45 8.27
C LEU A 351 22.46 -11.87 6.80
N ILE A 352 23.10 -11.14 5.88
CA ILE A 352 23.17 -11.51 4.45
C ILE A 352 24.02 -12.77 4.27
N ASP A 353 25.18 -12.82 4.95
CA ASP A 353 26.04 -13.99 4.96
C ASP A 353 25.32 -15.21 5.54
N GLU A 354 24.58 -15.00 6.63
CA GLU A 354 23.80 -16.06 7.24
C GLU A 354 22.66 -16.54 6.33
N PHE A 355 21.91 -15.63 5.71
CA PHE A 355 20.86 -15.99 4.76
C PHE A 355 21.42 -16.87 3.63
N THR A 356 22.59 -16.50 3.09
CA THR A 356 23.28 -17.29 2.07
C THR A 356 23.63 -18.70 2.56
N GLN A 357 24.09 -18.84 3.81
CA GLN A 357 24.34 -20.15 4.42
C GLN A 357 23.06 -20.96 4.60
N LEU A 358 21.96 -20.32 5.01
CA LEU A 358 20.66 -20.97 5.14
C LEU A 358 20.13 -21.45 3.78
N LEU A 359 20.32 -20.70 2.69
CA LEU A 359 19.93 -21.14 1.34
C LEU A 359 20.63 -22.44 0.94
N ILE A 360 21.93 -22.55 1.24
CA ILE A 360 22.72 -23.77 0.96
C ILE A 360 22.30 -24.90 1.89
N LYS A 361 22.12 -24.63 3.19
CA LYS A 361 21.71 -25.62 4.19
C LYS A 361 20.39 -26.30 3.80
N HIS A 362 19.43 -25.53 3.31
CA HIS A 362 18.12 -26.04 2.89
C HIS A 362 18.09 -26.45 1.41
N ALA A 363 19.24 -26.59 0.75
CA ALA A 363 19.38 -27.03 -0.64
C ALA A 363 18.64 -26.17 -1.69
N ALA A 364 18.31 -24.91 -1.38
CA ALA A 364 17.81 -23.95 -2.37
C ALA A 364 18.92 -23.49 -3.34
N LEU A 365 20.19 -23.61 -2.92
CA LEU A 365 21.37 -23.36 -3.74
C LEU A 365 22.41 -24.46 -3.53
N LYS A 366 23.21 -24.72 -4.57
CA LYS A 366 24.37 -25.63 -4.47
C LYS A 366 25.54 -25.00 -3.73
N ASP A 367 25.79 -23.73 -4.00
CA ASP A 367 26.91 -22.96 -3.48
C ASP A 367 26.58 -21.46 -3.41
N LYS A 368 27.56 -20.65 -3.02
CA LYS A 368 27.42 -19.20 -2.88
C LYS A 368 27.56 -18.43 -4.19
N GLU A 369 27.93 -19.06 -5.29
CA GLU A 369 28.35 -18.38 -6.53
C GLU A 369 27.23 -17.51 -7.10
N TYR A 370 26.00 -18.02 -7.12
CA TYR A 370 24.84 -17.28 -7.64
C TYR A 370 24.56 -16.01 -6.82
N ILE A 371 24.51 -16.13 -5.48
CA ILE A 371 24.28 -14.97 -4.60
C ILE A 371 25.43 -13.98 -4.68
N ASN A 372 26.68 -14.45 -4.74
CA ASN A 372 27.84 -13.57 -4.90
C ASN A 372 27.77 -12.77 -6.20
N LYS A 373 27.32 -13.37 -7.30
CA LYS A 373 27.08 -12.67 -8.58
C LYS A 373 26.01 -11.59 -8.45
N ILE A 374 24.91 -11.87 -7.75
CA ILE A 374 23.86 -10.89 -7.48
C ILE A 374 24.41 -9.72 -6.65
N GLN A 375 25.13 -10.01 -5.56
CA GLN A 375 25.74 -8.99 -4.71
C GLN A 375 26.70 -8.09 -5.49
N LEU A 376 27.57 -8.68 -6.34
CA LEU A 376 28.48 -7.93 -7.20
C LEU A 376 27.74 -7.04 -8.20
N ALA A 377 26.64 -7.52 -8.78
CA ALA A 377 25.82 -6.73 -9.68
C ALA A 377 25.20 -5.51 -8.96
N ILE A 378 24.68 -5.70 -7.74
CA ILE A 378 24.13 -4.60 -6.93
C ILE A 378 25.21 -3.55 -6.62
N GLN A 379 26.38 -3.99 -6.14
CA GLN A 379 27.51 -3.09 -5.86
C GLN A 379 27.95 -2.31 -7.10
N LEU A 380 28.00 -2.97 -8.27
CA LEU A 380 28.35 -2.32 -9.52
C LEU A 380 27.34 -1.22 -9.87
N GLU A 381 26.03 -1.47 -9.72
CA GLU A 381 25.01 -0.46 -9.95
C GLU A 381 25.12 0.74 -9.02
N GLU A 382 25.40 0.51 -7.73
CA GLU A 382 25.66 1.58 -6.76
C GLU A 382 26.86 2.42 -7.15
N HIS A 383 27.97 1.78 -7.54
CA HIS A 383 29.16 2.48 -8.01
C HIS A 383 28.91 3.29 -9.28
N VAL A 384 28.12 2.76 -10.23
CA VAL A 384 27.73 3.48 -11.45
C VAL A 384 26.85 4.69 -11.12
N LYS A 385 25.91 4.56 -10.19
CA LYS A 385 25.10 5.69 -9.69
C LYS A 385 25.97 6.76 -9.05
N ALA A 386 26.90 6.35 -8.17
CA ALA A 386 27.84 7.27 -7.53
C ALA A 386 28.72 8.02 -8.56
N PHE A 387 29.23 7.30 -9.55
CA PHE A 387 30.01 7.90 -10.64
C PHE A 387 29.17 8.88 -11.47
N SER A 388 27.92 8.54 -11.78
CA SER A 388 27.00 9.42 -12.51
C SER A 388 26.69 10.70 -11.73
N ASN A 389 26.49 10.60 -10.42
CA ASN A 389 26.28 11.76 -9.54
C ASN A 389 27.51 12.66 -9.48
N ILE A 390 28.71 12.08 -9.41
CA ILE A 390 29.97 12.83 -9.50
C ILE A 390 30.04 13.56 -10.85
N LYS A 391 29.86 12.84 -11.96
CA LYS A 391 29.89 13.42 -13.31
C LYS A 391 28.94 14.62 -13.42
N ASN A 392 27.68 14.44 -13.04
CA ASN A 392 26.66 15.49 -13.14
C ASN A 392 27.04 16.74 -12.31
N LYS A 393 27.59 16.54 -11.11
CA LYS A 393 28.08 17.63 -10.26
C LYS A 393 29.21 18.46 -10.89
N TYR A 394 30.02 17.86 -11.77
CA TYR A 394 31.16 18.51 -12.43
C TYR A 394 30.88 18.94 -13.88
N THR A 395 29.75 18.54 -14.47
CA THR A 395 29.31 18.97 -15.82
C THR A 395 28.23 20.06 -15.80
N GLU A 396 27.76 20.48 -14.62
CA GLU A 396 26.88 21.65 -14.44
C GLU A 396 27.66 22.99 -14.25
N ILE A 397 28.92 23.03 -14.69
CA ILE A 397 29.69 24.27 -14.92
C ILE A 397 29.65 24.57 -16.42
#